data_AF-A0A838BWD3-F1
#
_entry.id   AF-A0A838BWD3-F1
#
_cell.length_a   1.000
_cell.length_b   1.000
_cell.length_c   1.000
_cell.angle_alpha   90.00
_cell.angle_beta   90.00
_cell.angle_gamma   90.00
#
_symmetry.space_group_name_H-M   'P 1'
#
loop_
_entity.id
_entity.type
_entity.pdbx_description
1 polymer ?
#
loop_
_entity_poly.entity_id
_entity_poly.type
_entity_poly.pdbx_seq_one_letter_code
_entity_poly.pdbx_strand_id
1 'polypeptide(L)'
;MTESTVWMSYAEAAEALGISAASVKQKARRGRWPRQVGNDGKARVAVPSDLLEVKQATTPATNPPTSPDTTLPTSTVSTPPVNPVHEALARLEGEVVGLRLALDAERRRADAAEARVVELREDRDRWHGLAVRPWWRRLVG
;
A
#
# COMPACT_ATOMS: atom_id res chain seq x y z
N MET A 1 11.78 10.15 36.05
CA MET A 1 10.53 10.43 35.31
C MET A 1 10.85 10.22 33.86
N THR A 2 10.33 9.18 33.23
CA THR A 2 10.58 8.89 31.82
C THR A 2 9.76 9.85 30.99
N GLU A 3 10.39 10.86 30.40
CA GLU A 3 9.77 11.74 29.39
C GLU A 3 9.29 10.85 28.23
N SER A 4 8.00 10.50 28.21
CA SER A 4 7.46 9.67 27.15
C SER A 4 7.27 10.55 25.92
N THR A 5 7.92 10.20 24.81
CA THR A 5 7.91 11.05 23.62
C THR A 5 7.12 10.34 22.53
N VAL A 6 6.15 11.04 21.94
CA VAL A 6 5.28 10.50 20.88
C VAL A 6 5.71 11.07 19.54
N TRP A 7 5.98 10.19 18.57
CA TRP A 7 6.33 10.58 17.21
C TRP A 7 5.07 10.89 16.40
N MET A 8 4.91 12.14 16.01
CA MET A 8 3.74 12.61 15.26
C MET A 8 4.14 13.61 14.18
N SER A 9 3.37 13.71 13.11
CA SER A 9 3.57 14.73 12.09
C SER A 9 3.28 16.13 12.66
N TYR A 10 3.76 17.19 11.98
CA TYR A 10 3.45 18.56 12.40
C TYR A 10 1.95 18.88 12.43
N ALA A 11 1.16 18.22 11.59
CA ALA A 11 -0.30 18.40 11.54
C ALA A 11 -0.98 17.70 12.73
N GLU A 12 -0.62 16.45 13.02
CA GLU A 12 -1.13 15.71 14.18
C GLU A 12 -0.70 16.38 15.50
N ALA A 13 0.54 16.86 15.58
CA ALA A 13 1.02 17.63 16.72
C ALA A 13 0.29 18.97 16.89
N ALA A 14 -0.12 19.61 15.79
CA ALA A 14 -0.89 20.85 15.82
C ALA A 14 -2.28 20.62 16.40
N GLU A 15 -2.94 19.54 15.97
CA GLU A 15 -4.24 19.12 16.48
C GLU A 15 -4.16 18.75 17.97
N ALA A 16 -3.19 17.90 18.33
CA ALA A 16 -3.00 17.47 19.71
C ALA A 16 -2.70 18.64 20.64
N LEU A 17 -1.86 19.59 20.22
CA LEU A 17 -1.49 20.77 21.01
C LEU A 17 -2.49 21.93 20.88
N GLY A 18 -3.43 21.91 19.92
CA GLY A 18 -4.39 23.00 19.69
C GLY A 18 -3.76 24.29 19.19
N ILE A 19 -2.63 24.20 18.50
CA ILE A 19 -1.90 25.34 17.95
C ILE A 19 -1.70 25.14 16.45
N SER A 20 -1.37 26.20 15.71
CA SER A 20 -1.07 26.05 14.28
C SER A 20 0.18 25.20 14.03
N ALA A 21 0.24 24.49 12.90
CA ALA A 21 1.41 23.71 12.50
C ALA A 21 2.70 24.56 12.40
N ALA A 22 2.57 25.85 12.06
CA ALA A 22 3.69 26.80 12.07
C ALA A 22 4.22 27.04 13.50
N SER A 23 3.33 27.16 14.49
CA SER A 23 3.70 27.26 15.90
C SER A 23 4.34 25.98 16.42
N VAL A 24 3.86 24.80 16.02
CA VAL A 24 4.53 23.52 16.33
C VAL A 24 5.94 23.50 15.78
N LYS A 25 6.15 23.92 14.52
CA LYS A 25 7.47 23.99 13.89
C LYS A 25 8.42 24.93 14.62
N GLN A 26 7.92 26.08 15.07
CA GLN A 26 8.72 27.01 15.86
C GLN A 26 9.06 26.44 17.25
N LYS A 27 8.11 25.75 17.90
CA LYS A 27 8.30 25.12 19.21
C LYS A 27 9.29 23.96 19.14
N ALA A 28 9.17 23.11 18.13
CA ALA A 28 10.12 22.04 17.83
C ALA A 28 11.53 22.59 17.58
N ARG A 29 11.66 23.70 16.84
CA ARG A 29 12.96 24.35 16.60
C ARG A 29 13.56 24.96 17.87
N ARG A 30 12.75 25.65 18.68
CA ARG A 30 13.19 26.28 19.94
C ARG A 30 13.53 25.24 21.01
N GLY A 31 12.73 24.18 21.12
CA GLY A 31 12.90 23.07 22.06
C GLY A 31 13.80 21.95 21.56
N ARG A 32 14.42 22.10 20.38
CA ARG A 32 15.29 21.10 19.74
C ARG A 32 14.69 19.69 19.70
N TRP A 33 13.39 19.60 19.43
CA TRP A 33 12.71 18.31 19.36
C TRP A 33 13.29 17.47 18.21
N PRO A 34 13.60 16.18 18.46
CA PRO A 34 14.09 15.28 17.42
C PRO A 34 13.14 15.28 16.21
N ARG A 35 13.72 15.42 15.01
CA ARG A 35 13.01 15.39 13.74
C ARG A 35 13.48 14.20 12.93
N GLN A 36 12.55 13.45 12.35
CA GLN A 36 12.84 12.34 11.47
C GLN A 36 11.94 12.42 10.25
N VAL A 37 12.50 12.18 9.06
CA VAL A 37 11.71 11.98 7.85
C VAL A 37 11.21 10.54 7.89
N GLY A 38 9.90 10.36 7.92
CA GLY A 38 9.28 9.04 7.88
C GLY A 38 9.40 8.40 6.50
N ASN A 39 9.16 7.10 6.42
CA ASN A 39 9.13 6.33 5.16
C ASN A 39 8.03 6.81 4.19
N ASP A 40 7.11 7.65 4.68
CA ASP A 40 6.05 8.35 3.95
C ASP A 40 6.50 9.71 3.38
N GLY A 41 7.78 10.06 3.53
CA GLY A 41 8.33 11.36 3.12
C GLY A 41 7.89 12.54 3.99
N LYS A 42 7.08 12.29 5.04
CA LYS A 42 6.60 13.34 5.95
C LYS A 42 7.56 13.50 7.11
N ALA A 43 7.83 14.75 7.49
CA ALA A 43 8.63 15.04 8.67
C ALA A 43 7.80 14.81 9.94
N ARG A 44 8.25 13.88 10.78
CA ARG A 44 7.73 13.60 12.12
C ARG A 44 8.62 14.26 13.16
N VAL A 45 7.99 14.71 14.23
CA VAL A 45 8.65 15.33 15.38
C VAL A 45 8.30 14.54 16.61
N ALA A 46 9.31 14.32 17.45
CA ALA A 46 9.14 13.67 18.74
C ALA A 46 8.60 14.71 19.74
N VAL A 47 7.29 14.65 20.03
CA VAL A 47 6.59 15.58 20.93
C VAL A 47 6.56 14.99 22.34
N PRO A 48 7.06 15.72 23.37
CA PRO A 48 6.99 15.28 24.77
C PRO A 48 5.54 15.12 25.25
N SER A 49 5.24 14.01 25.94
CA SER A 49 3.92 13.67 26.50
C SER A 49 3.40 14.71 27.47
N ASP A 50 4.28 15.33 28.25
CA ASP A 50 3.91 16.32 29.28
C ASP A 50 3.16 17.51 28.66
N LEU A 51 3.45 17.83 27.39
CA LEU A 51 2.77 18.90 26.65
C LEU A 51 1.41 18.47 26.08
N LEU A 52 1.23 17.17 25.87
CA LEU A 52 -0.03 16.57 25.42
C LEU A 52 -1.00 16.44 26.61
N GLU A 53 -0.49 16.05 27.79
CA GLU A 53 -1.28 15.84 29.00
C GLU A 53 -1.83 17.14 29.59
N VAL A 54 -1.03 18.22 29.59
CA VAL A 54 -1.47 19.53 30.14
C VAL A 54 -2.76 20.03 29.47
N LYS A 55 -2.96 19.74 28.18
CA LYS A 55 -4.18 20.14 27.46
C LYS A 55 -5.33 19.15 27.63
N GLN A 56 -5.06 17.84 27.78
CA GLN A 56 -6.12 16.88 28.10
C GLN A 56 -6.74 17.15 29.48
N ALA A 57 -5.97 17.71 30.42
CA ALA A 57 -6.46 18.12 31.74
C ALA A 57 -7.18 19.49 31.77
N THR A 58 -7.12 20.28 30.69
CA THR A 58 -7.81 21.59 30.61
C THR A 58 -8.66 21.72 29.35
N THR A 59 -9.80 21.04 29.35
CA THR A 59 -10.99 21.59 28.70
C THR A 59 -11.53 22.73 29.57
N PRO A 60 -11.51 23.97 29.06
CA PRO A 60 -12.78 24.61 28.77
C PRO A 60 -12.81 25.18 27.36
N ALA A 61 -13.98 25.05 26.74
CA ALA A 61 -14.36 25.72 25.51
C ALA A 61 -14.04 27.24 25.60
N THR A 62 -13.29 27.78 24.64
CA THR A 62 -13.31 29.21 24.29
C THR A 62 -12.71 29.38 22.89
N ASN A 63 -13.56 29.44 21.88
CA ASN A 63 -13.26 30.14 20.63
C ASN A 63 -13.45 31.65 20.90
N PRO A 64 -12.53 32.54 20.51
CA PRO A 64 -12.88 33.95 20.44
C PRO A 64 -13.76 34.21 19.20
N PRO A 65 -14.88 34.95 19.32
CA PRO A 65 -15.74 35.28 18.20
C PRO A 65 -15.16 36.47 17.44
N THR A 66 -15.13 36.41 16.11
CA THR A 66 -15.03 37.63 15.29
C THR A 66 -15.96 37.50 14.09
N SER A 67 -17.14 38.09 14.32
CA SER A 67 -18.12 38.73 13.44
C SER A 67 -18.61 38.08 12.12
N PRO A 68 -19.93 38.20 11.84
CA PRO A 68 -20.60 37.65 10.66
C PRO A 68 -20.67 38.69 9.52
N ASP A 69 -20.56 38.24 8.26
CA ASP A 69 -21.50 38.69 7.23
C ASP A 69 -21.45 37.82 5.95
N THR A 70 -22.62 37.34 5.56
CA THR A 70 -23.17 37.25 4.19
C THR A 70 -22.32 36.68 3.04
N THR A 71 -22.64 35.46 2.56
CA THR A 71 -23.24 35.19 1.22
C THR A 71 -23.40 33.68 0.92
N LEU A 72 -24.37 33.41 0.03
CA LEU A 72 -25.04 32.17 -0.39
C LEU A 72 -24.18 30.94 -0.82
N PRO A 73 -24.80 29.74 -0.88
CA PRO A 73 -24.10 28.49 -1.18
C PRO A 73 -23.75 28.38 -2.66
N THR A 74 -22.46 28.42 -2.98
CA THR A 74 -21.96 27.89 -4.25
C THR A 74 -21.57 26.44 -4.02
N SER A 75 -22.44 25.52 -4.47
CA SER A 75 -22.12 24.12 -4.70
C SER A 75 -20.99 24.04 -5.72
N THR A 76 -19.75 24.22 -5.25
CA THR A 76 -18.58 23.86 -6.02
C THR A 76 -18.44 22.37 -5.83
N VAL A 77 -18.65 21.61 -6.90
CA VAL A 77 -18.28 20.19 -6.97
C VAL A 77 -16.80 20.12 -6.65
N SER A 78 -16.50 19.89 -5.38
CA SER A 78 -15.14 19.67 -4.89
C SER A 78 -14.74 18.30 -5.39
N THR A 79 -14.12 18.26 -6.56
CA THR A 79 -13.37 17.07 -6.96
C THR A 79 -12.33 16.84 -5.88
N PRO A 80 -12.36 15.73 -5.13
CA PRO A 80 -11.41 15.53 -4.06
C PRO A 80 -10.01 15.50 -4.67
N PRO A 81 -9.01 16.17 -4.07
CA PRO A 81 -7.64 16.04 -4.53
C PRO A 81 -7.24 14.58 -4.41
N VAL A 82 -7.05 13.92 -5.56
CA VAL A 82 -6.67 12.51 -5.61
C VAL A 82 -5.34 12.40 -4.88
N ASN A 83 -5.36 11.73 -3.72
CA ASN A 83 -4.18 11.60 -2.88
C ASN A 83 -3.15 10.73 -3.63
N PRO A 84 -1.90 11.17 -3.83
CA PRO A 84 -0.90 10.46 -4.63
C PRO A 84 -0.63 9.03 -4.14
N VAL A 85 -0.91 8.74 -2.86
CA VAL A 85 -0.84 7.38 -2.31
C VAL A 85 -1.91 6.47 -2.90
N HIS A 86 -3.13 6.98 -3.13
CA HIS A 86 -4.22 6.20 -3.72
C HIS A 86 -3.94 5.91 -5.20
N GLU A 87 -3.31 6.85 -5.92
CA GLU A 87 -2.87 6.59 -7.30
C GLU A 87 -1.77 5.53 -7.36
N ALA A 88 -0.79 5.61 -6.46
CA ALA A 88 0.27 4.60 -6.36
C ALA A 88 -0.30 3.21 -5.99
N LEU A 89 -1.28 3.17 -5.09
CA LEU A 89 -1.96 1.92 -4.72
C LEU A 89 -2.74 1.33 -5.89
N ALA A 90 -3.56 2.14 -6.58
CA ALA A 90 -4.31 1.68 -7.75
C ALA A 90 -3.39 1.17 -8.87
N ARG A 91 -2.24 1.82 -9.06
CA ARG A 91 -1.21 1.36 -10.00
C ARG A 91 -0.64 0.01 -9.59
N LEU A 92 -0.25 -0.13 -8.33
CA LEU A 92 0.33 -1.38 -7.82
C LEU A 92 -0.69 -2.53 -7.85
N GLU A 93 -1.95 -2.26 -7.50
CA GLU A 93 -3.05 -3.22 -7.62
C GLU A 93 -3.23 -3.67 -9.07
N GLY A 94 -3.21 -2.73 -10.01
CA GLY A 94 -3.25 -3.04 -11.45
C GLY A 94 -2.06 -3.88 -11.91
N GLU A 95 -0.85 -3.58 -11.42
CA GLU A 95 0.36 -4.36 -11.72
C GLU A 95 0.27 -5.78 -11.15
N VAL A 96 -0.20 -5.95 -9.92
CA VAL A 96 -0.42 -7.27 -9.30
C VAL A 96 -1.43 -8.08 -10.09
N VAL A 97 -2.53 -7.47 -10.54
CA VAL A 97 -3.52 -8.13 -11.40
C VAL A 97 -2.87 -8.55 -12.73
N GLY A 98 -2.12 -7.65 -13.37
CA GLY A 98 -1.43 -7.93 -14.62
C GLY A 98 -0.42 -9.08 -14.50
N LEU A 99 0.39 -9.08 -13.44
CA LEU A 99 1.37 -10.14 -13.18
C LEU A 99 0.70 -11.48 -12.90
N ARG A 100 -0.41 -11.50 -12.16
CA ARG A 100 -1.18 -12.73 -11.93
C ARG A 100 -1.73 -13.31 -13.23
N LEU A 101 -2.30 -12.47 -14.10
CA LEU A 101 -2.79 -12.90 -15.40
C LEU A 101 -1.67 -13.45 -16.29
N ALA A 102 -0.50 -12.80 -16.29
CA ALA A 102 0.66 -13.26 -17.04
C ALA A 102 1.16 -14.62 -16.53
N LEU A 103 1.23 -14.80 -15.21
CA LEU A 103 1.62 -16.06 -14.58
C LEU A 103 0.65 -17.20 -14.93
N ASP A 104 -0.65 -16.94 -14.87
CA ASP A 104 -1.66 -17.95 -15.23
C ASP A 104 -1.60 -18.30 -16.72
N ALA A 105 -1.32 -17.33 -17.60
CA ALA A 105 -1.11 -17.60 -19.02
C ALA A 105 0.15 -18.45 -19.27
N GLU A 106 1.24 -18.20 -18.54
CA GLU A 106 2.46 -19.01 -18.61
C GLU A 106 2.20 -20.44 -18.12
N ARG A 107 1.52 -20.61 -16.99
CA ARG A 107 1.16 -21.93 -16.46
C ARG A 107 0.35 -22.74 -17.47
N ARG A 108 -0.67 -22.15 -18.09
CA ARG A 108 -1.45 -22.81 -19.15
C ARG A 108 -0.59 -23.22 -20.34
N ARG A 109 0.41 -22.40 -20.71
CA ARG A 109 1.36 -22.75 -21.77
C ARG A 109 2.26 -23.91 -21.38
N ALA A 110 2.74 -23.94 -20.13
CA ALA A 110 3.52 -25.05 -19.59
C ALA A 110 2.71 -26.34 -19.56
N ASP A 111 1.50 -26.33 -19.00
CA ASP A 111 0.59 -27.48 -18.94
C ASP A 111 0.30 -28.04 -20.34
N ALA A 112 0.04 -27.16 -21.31
CA ALA A 112 -0.19 -27.57 -22.70
C ALA A 112 1.06 -28.16 -23.37
N ALA A 113 2.25 -27.63 -23.07
CA ALA A 113 3.50 -28.18 -23.56
C ALA A 113 3.79 -29.56 -22.95
N GLU A 114 3.57 -29.72 -21.64
CA GLU A 114 3.73 -31.00 -20.94
C GLU A 114 2.77 -32.06 -21.50
N ALA A 115 1.50 -31.71 -21.73
CA ALA A 115 0.53 -32.60 -22.34
C ALA A 115 0.97 -33.11 -23.73
N ARG A 116 1.51 -32.21 -24.57
CA ARG A 116 2.06 -32.59 -25.89
C ARG A 116 3.26 -33.53 -25.77
N VAL A 117 4.12 -33.34 -24.76
CA VAL A 117 5.26 -34.24 -24.54
C VAL A 117 4.78 -35.63 -24.12
N VAL A 118 3.74 -35.72 -23.29
CA VAL A 118 3.12 -37.00 -22.90
C VAL A 118 2.55 -37.70 -24.14
N GLU A 119 1.74 -37.00 -24.94
CA GLU A 119 1.14 -37.53 -26.17
C GLU A 119 2.21 -38.06 -27.13
N LEU A 120 3.28 -37.29 -27.38
CA LEU A 120 4.38 -37.72 -28.25
C LEU A 120 5.12 -38.95 -27.72
N ARG A 121 5.25 -39.10 -26.39
CA ARG A 121 5.85 -40.30 -25.78
C ARG A 121 4.96 -41.52 -25.97
N GLU A 122 3.65 -41.38 -25.75
CA GLU A 122 2.70 -42.46 -25.96
C GLU A 122 2.66 -42.92 -27.42
N ASP A 123 2.67 -41.98 -28.36
CA ASP A 123 2.75 -42.28 -29.79
C ASP A 123 4.05 -42.99 -30.15
N ARG A 124 5.18 -42.48 -29.67
CA ARG A 124 6.48 -43.14 -29.86
C ARG A 124 6.47 -44.56 -29.32
N ASP A 125 5.96 -44.77 -28.12
CA ASP A 125 5.95 -46.09 -27.46
C ASP A 125 5.01 -47.06 -28.21
N ARG A 126 3.87 -46.56 -28.72
CA ARG A 126 2.97 -47.30 -29.61
C ARG A 126 3.69 -47.74 -30.89
N TRP A 127 4.37 -46.81 -31.57
CA TRP A 127 5.12 -47.10 -32.79
C TRP A 127 6.27 -48.08 -32.53
N HIS A 128 7.02 -47.89 -31.46
CA HIS A 128 8.10 -48.79 -31.05
C HIS A 128 7.56 -50.19 -30.79
N GLY A 129 6.42 -50.32 -30.09
CA GLY A 129 5.76 -51.60 -29.85
C GLY A 129 5.36 -52.32 -31.15
N LEU A 130 4.86 -51.59 -32.15
CA LEU A 130 4.53 -52.15 -33.47
C LEU A 130 5.77 -52.59 -34.25
N ALA A 131 6.83 -51.79 -34.22
CA ALA A 131 8.08 -52.06 -34.93
C ALA A 131 8.86 -53.24 -34.34
N VAL A 132 8.79 -53.45 -33.01
CA VAL A 132 9.50 -54.52 -32.31
C VAL A 132 8.71 -55.84 -32.28
N ARG A 133 7.52 -55.91 -32.90
CA ARG A 133 6.78 -57.19 -33.01
C ARG A 133 7.64 -58.24 -33.73
N PRO A 134 8.02 -59.34 -33.06
CA PRO A 134 8.90 -60.31 -33.70
C PRO A 134 8.21 -60.98 -34.87
N TRP A 135 8.91 -61.10 -36.00
CA TRP A 135 8.45 -61.74 -37.23
C TRP A 135 7.92 -63.16 -37.00
N TRP A 136 8.47 -63.90 -36.03
CA TRP A 136 8.06 -65.26 -35.68
C TRP A 136 6.65 -65.32 -35.06
N ARG A 137 6.15 -64.24 -34.45
CA ARG A 137 4.79 -64.20 -33.89
C ARG A 137 3.70 -64.16 -34.99
N ARG A 138 4.09 -64.00 -36.27
CA ARG A 138 3.23 -64.16 -37.45
C ARG A 138 3.26 -65.58 -38.04
N LEU A 139 4.16 -66.45 -37.57
CA LEU A 139 4.34 -67.83 -38.08
C LEU A 139 3.74 -68.92 -37.18
N VAL A 140 3.31 -68.58 -35.96
CA VAL A 140 2.67 -69.52 -35.00
C VAL A 140 1.15 -69.27 -34.92
N GLY A 141 0.55 -68.83 -36.03
CA GLY A 141 -0.91 -68.71 -36.19
C GLY A 141 -1.42 -69.78 -37.13
#